data_AF-A0A537LY03-F1
#
_entry.id   AF-A0A537LY03-F1
#
_cell.length_a   1.000
_cell.length_b   1.000
_cell.length_c   1.000
_cell.angle_alpha   90.00
_cell.angle_beta   90.00
_cell.angle_gamma   90.00
#
_symmetry.space_group_name_H-M   'P 1'
#
loop_
_entity.id
_entity.type
_entity.pdbx_description
1 polymer ?
#
loop_
_entity_poly.entity_id
_entity_poly.type
_entity_poly.pdbx_seq_one_letter_code
_entity_poly.pdbx_strand_id
1 'polypeptide(L)' 'MPSPPRPKKAFPLRIEPSLWDALERAAAADFRSVNAEVECLLREALQRRGIKVAPPEQRKRGRPPREE' A
#
# COMPACT_ATOMS: atom_id res chain seq x y z
N MET A 1 0.72 -24.34 12.47
CA MET A 1 1.54 -23.13 12.22
C MET A 1 0.76 -22.22 11.27
N PRO A 2 0.49 -20.94 11.57
CA PRO A 2 -0.10 -20.05 10.58
C PRO A 2 0.86 -19.88 9.40
N SER A 3 0.35 -19.97 8.18
CA SER A 3 1.12 -19.79 6.95
C SER A 3 1.73 -18.38 6.88
N PRO A 4 2.94 -18.21 6.29
CA PRO A 4 3.56 -16.90 6.18
C PRO A 4 2.71 -15.94 5.33
N PRO A 5 2.72 -14.63 5.65
CA PRO A 5 1.97 -13.62 4.91
C PRO A 5 2.43 -13.59 3.45
N ARG A 6 1.47 -13.52 2.51
CA ARG A 6 1.82 -13.41 1.09
C ARG A 6 2.58 -12.10 0.84
N PRO A 7 3.66 -12.14 0.02
CA PRO A 7 4.41 -10.94 -0.32
C PRO A 7 3.53 -9.93 -1.06
N LYS A 8 3.85 -8.64 -0.92
CA LYS A 8 3.18 -7.58 -1.68
C LYS A 8 3.43 -7.81 -3.17
N LYS A 9 2.36 -7.77 -3.97
CA LYS A 9 2.46 -7.92 -5.42
C LYS A 9 3.02 -6.64 -6.03
N ALA A 10 4.16 -6.73 -6.71
CA ALA A 10 4.65 -5.66 -7.57
C ALA A 10 3.80 -5.62 -8.86
N PHE A 11 3.32 -4.44 -9.23
CA PHE A 11 2.50 -4.25 -10.42
C PHE A 11 2.95 -2.97 -11.14
N PRO A 12 3.28 -3.04 -12.45
CA PRO A 12 3.60 -1.84 -13.23
C PRO A 12 2.33 -1.03 -13.45
N LEU A 13 2.27 0.16 -12.86
CA LEU A 13 1.16 1.09 -12.99
C LEU A 13 1.51 2.18 -14.01
N ARG A 14 0.66 2.37 -15.02
CA ARG A 14 0.75 3.53 -15.91
C ARG A 14 -0.06 4.66 -15.29
N ILE A 15 0.62 5.75 -14.97
CA ILE A 15 0.01 6.93 -14.35
C ILE A 15 0.42 8.17 -15.14
N GLU A 16 -0.49 9.13 -15.22
CA GLU A 16 -0.21 10.41 -15.83
C GLU A 16 0.69 11.25 -14.89
N PRO A 17 1.70 11.99 -15.40
CA PRO A 17 2.65 12.73 -14.56
C PRO A 17 2.03 13.72 -13.57
N SER A 18 1.03 14.51 -13.99
CA SER A 18 0.40 15.49 -13.08
C SER A 18 -0.34 14.81 -11.92
N LEU A 19 -0.91 13.62 -12.15
CA LEU A 19 -1.50 12.81 -11.08
C LEU A 19 -0.43 12.27 -10.13
N TRP A 20 0.73 11.86 -10.65
CA TRP A 20 1.85 11.43 -9.82
C TRP A 20 2.33 12.56 -8.89
N ASP A 21 2.48 13.79 -9.42
CA ASP A 21 2.88 14.95 -8.61
C ASP A 21 1.86 15.30 -7.51
N ALA A 22 0.57 15.05 -7.75
CA ALA A 22 -0.47 15.22 -6.76
C ALA A 22 -0.38 14.16 -5.65
N LEU A 23 -0.11 12.90 -6.02
CA LEU A 23 0.10 11.80 -5.07
C LEU A 23 1.34 12.02 -4.21
N GLU A 24 2.45 12.51 -4.78
CA GLU A 24 3.66 12.83 -4.02
C GLU A 24 3.39 13.90 -2.97
N ARG A 25 2.67 14.97 -3.35
CA ARG A 25 2.29 16.04 -2.42
C ARG A 25 1.36 15.55 -1.31
N ALA A 26 0.36 14.73 -1.65
CA ALA A 26 -0.54 14.12 -0.67
C ALA A 26 0.22 13.21 0.31
N ALA A 27 1.09 12.34 -0.20
CA ALA A 27 1.89 11.43 0.62
C ALA A 27 2.83 12.21 1.57
N ALA A 28 3.42 13.30 1.10
CA ALA A 28 4.27 14.18 1.91
C ALA A 28 3.48 14.85 3.06
N ALA A 29 2.26 15.33 2.78
CA ALA A 29 1.39 15.92 3.80
C ALA A 29 0.99 14.91 4.88
N ASP A 30 0.79 13.65 4.50
CA ASP A 30 0.37 12.57 5.39
C ASP A 30 1.53 11.82 6.07
N PHE A 31 2.77 12.26 5.86
CA PHE A 31 4.00 11.61 6.35
C PHE A 31 4.09 10.12 5.97
N ARG A 32 3.69 9.79 4.74
CA ARG A 32 3.70 8.42 4.19
C ARG A 32 4.60 8.33 2.96
N SER A 33 4.99 7.11 2.62
CA SER A 33 5.53 6.86 1.29
C SER A 33 4.40 6.93 0.25
N VAL A 34 4.75 7.28 -0.98
CA VAL A 34 3.79 7.33 -2.10
C VAL A 34 3.05 6.00 -2.28
N ASN A 35 3.75 4.87 -2.14
CA ASN A 35 3.13 3.55 -2.22
C ASN A 35 2.11 3.28 -1.09
N ALA A 36 2.38 3.77 0.12
CA ALA A 36 1.43 3.64 1.24
C ALA A 36 0.21 4.55 1.02
N GLU A 37 0.41 5.74 0.46
CA GLU A 37 -0.67 6.66 0.11
C GLU A 37 -1.57 6.09 -0.99
N VAL A 38 -0.99 5.53 -2.05
CA VAL A 38 -1.74 4.82 -3.10
C VAL A 38 -2.54 3.65 -2.52
N GLU A 39 -1.97 2.87 -1.59
CA GLU A 39 -2.70 1.78 -0.93
C GLU A 39 -3.90 2.31 -0.12
N CYS A 40 -3.75 3.44 0.58
CA CYS A 40 -4.82 4.09 1.33
C CYS A 40 -5.97 4.52 0.41
N LEU A 41 -5.65 5.31 -0.63
CA LEU A 41 -6.63 5.83 -1.59
C LEU A 41 -7.38 4.71 -2.32
N LEU A 42 -6.70 3.62 -2.68
CA LEU A 42 -7.35 2.47 -3.30
C LEU A 42 -8.32 1.77 -2.35
N ARG A 43 -7.97 1.60 -1.07
CA ARG A 43 -8.88 1.02 -0.07
C ARG A 43 -10.12 1.89 0.14
N GLU A 44 -9.94 3.20 0.24
CA GLU A 44 -11.06 4.14 0.35
C GLU A 44 -11.97 4.08 -0.88
N ALA A 45 -11.39 4.08 -2.09
CA ALA A 45 -12.16 4.01 -3.33
C ALA A 45 -12.98 2.71 -3.43
N LEU A 46 -12.40 1.58 -3.01
CA LEU A 46 -13.11 0.30 -2.95
C LEU A 46 -14.22 0.31 -1.89
N GLN A 47 -13.95 0.86 -0.72
CA GLN A 47 -14.96 1.00 0.34
C GLN A 47 -16.14 1.88 -0.08
N ARG A 48 -15.88 3.01 -0.76
CA ARG A 48 -16.92 3.88 -1.34
C ARG A 48 -17.78 3.16 -2.38
N ARG A 49 -17.24 2.14 -3.04
CA ARG A 49 -17.97 1.24 -3.97
C ARG A 49 -18.65 0.06 -3.27
N GLY A 50 -18.59 -0.02 -1.95
CA GLY A 50 -19.15 -1.14 -1.16
C GLY A 50 -18.29 -2.41 -1.16
N ILE A 51 -17.06 -2.36 -1.70
CA ILE A 51 -16.16 -3.50 -1.75
C ILE A 51 -15.33 -3.55 -0.46
N LYS A 52 -15.55 -4.60 0.35
CA LYS A 52 -14.82 -4.81 1.61
C LYS A 52 -13.44 -5.42 1.33
N VAL A 53 -12.39 -4.74 1.78
CA VAL A 53 -11.01 -5.27 1.75
C VAL A 53 -10.65 -5.73 3.16
N ALA A 54 -10.06 -6.91 3.28
CA ALA A 54 -9.58 -7.41 4.57
C ALA A 54 -8.55 -6.45 5.20
N PRO A 55 -8.50 -6.35 6.54
CA PRO A 55 -7.49 -5.53 7.22
C PRO A 55 -6.08 -5.98 6.83
N PRO A 56 -5.12 -5.06 6.72
CA PRO A 56 -3.75 -5.41 6.38
C PRO A 56 -3.18 -6.34 7.44
N GLU A 57 -2.50 -7.40 6.98
CA GLU A 57 -1.80 -8.31 7.87
C GLU A 57 -0.66 -7.57 8.56
N GLN A 58 -0.74 -7.45 9.89
CA GLN A 58 0.23 -6.70 10.67
C GLN A 58 1.59 -7.39 10.56
N ARG A 59 2.52 -6.79 9.82
CA ARG A 59 3.91 -7.26 9.81
C ARG A 59 4.45 -7.07 11.22
N LYS A 60 4.85 -8.18 11.87
CA LYS A 60 5.54 -8.13 13.16
C LYS A 60 6.74 -7.19 13.03
N ARG A 61 6.85 -6.21 13.93
CA ARG A 61 8.00 -5.31 13.99
C ARG A 61 9.25 -6.16 14.27
N GLY A 62 10.23 -6.11 13.40
CA GLY A 62 11.47 -6.89 13.51
C GLY A 62 12.27 -6.85 12.21
N ARG A 63 13.59 -7.01 12.33
CA ARG A 63 14.48 -7.19 11.18
C ARG A 63 13.99 -8.42 10.39
N PRO A 64 13.82 -8.33 9.06
CA PRO A 64 13.52 -9.52 8.26
C PRO A 64 14.61 -10.57 8.53
N PRO A 65 14.25 -11.84 8.74
CA PRO A 65 15.24 -12.90 8.90
C PRO A 65 16.17 -12.88 7.69
N ARG A 66 17.47 -13.05 7.93
CA ARG A 66 18.49 -13.08 6.89
C ARG A 66 18.20 -14.30 6.03
N GLU A 67 17.82 -14.11 4.77
CA GLU A 67 17.80 -15.20 3.80
C GLU A 67 19.26 -15.60 3.55
N GLU A 68 19.56 -16.90 3.70
CA GLU A 68 20.82 -17.52 3.25
C GLU A 68 20.89 -17.55 1.73
#